data_AF-L7JX54-F1
#
_entry.id   AF-L7JX54-F1
#
_cell.length_a   1.000
_cell.length_b   1.000
_cell.length_c   1.000
_cell.angle_alpha   90.00
_cell.angle_beta   90.00
_cell.angle_gamma   90.00
#
_symmetry.space_group_name_H-M   'P 1'
#
loop_
_entity.id
_entity.type
_entity.pdbx_description
1 polymer ?
#
loop_
_entity_poly.entity_id
_entity_poly.type
_entity_poly.pdbx_seq_one_letter_code
_entity_poly.pdbx_strand_id
1 'polypeptide(L)'
;MDVRKSLNIMQALAAILKNDQNVKNDADNDALIDDFIGVIPSKTIDAFKKLSIMDVKMFVTDFMNNSFSLVQFINQIIDLDLPVEFYGVIGEVEEMCVRGGDTELLLHFLCSSYIEIRKNS
;
A
#
# COMPACT_ATOMS: atom_id res chain seq x y z
N MET A 1 -13.21 -20.15 5.84
CA MET A 1 -11.75 -19.92 5.81
C MET A 1 -11.14 -20.73 6.94
N ASP A 2 -10.25 -21.70 6.64
CA ASP A 2 -9.78 -22.66 7.64
C ASP A 2 -8.57 -22.09 8.40
N VAL A 3 -8.81 -21.69 9.65
CA VAL A 3 -7.83 -21.07 10.55
C VAL A 3 -6.59 -21.95 10.75
N ARG A 4 -6.73 -23.27 10.56
CA ARG A 4 -5.59 -24.20 10.62
C ARG A 4 -4.63 -24.03 9.45
N LYS A 5 -5.12 -23.68 8.26
CA LYS A 5 -4.25 -23.43 7.09
C LYS A 5 -3.43 -22.16 7.27
N SER A 6 -4.05 -21.07 7.73
CA SER A 6 -3.34 -19.82 8.03
C SER A 6 -2.33 -19.98 9.17
N LEU A 7 -2.66 -20.76 10.21
CA LEU A 7 -1.73 -21.08 11.30
C LEU A 7 -0.52 -21.89 10.80
N ASN A 8 -0.73 -22.89 9.96
CA ASN A 8 0.36 -23.70 9.41
C ASN A 8 1.30 -22.88 8.52
N ILE A 9 0.76 -21.92 7.76
CA ILE A 9 1.56 -20.99 6.95
C ILE A 9 2.40 -20.08 7.85
N MET A 10 1.81 -19.49 8.90
CA MET A 10 2.55 -18.67 9.87
C MET A 10 3.65 -19.48 10.58
N GLN A 11 3.38 -20.73 10.95
CA GLN A 11 4.38 -21.59 11.58
C GLN A 11 5.53 -21.94 10.63
N ALA A 12 5.24 -22.18 9.35
CA ALA A 12 6.26 -22.40 8.33
C ALA A 12 7.13 -21.15 8.12
N LEU A 13 6.52 -19.96 8.08
CA LEU A 13 7.24 -18.69 7.99
C LEU A 13 8.12 -18.44 9.22
N ALA A 14 7.58 -18.64 10.42
CA ALA A 14 8.33 -18.51 11.66
C ALA A 14 9.54 -19.47 11.73
N ALA A 15 9.42 -20.66 11.13
CA ALA A 15 10.53 -21.61 11.03
C ALA A 15 11.59 -21.17 10.02
N ILE A 16 11.19 -20.57 8.89
CA ILE A 16 12.11 -20.00 7.89
C ILE A 16 12.88 -18.82 8.51
N LEU A 17 12.17 -17.88 9.16
CA LEU A 17 12.77 -16.73 9.84
C LEU A 17 13.75 -17.14 10.96
N LYS A 18 13.51 -18.27 11.62
CA LYS A 18 14.44 -18.82 12.64
C LYS A 18 15.69 -19.48 12.05
N ASN A 19 15.65 -19.99 10.82
CA ASN A 19 16.80 -20.64 10.20
C ASN A 19 17.77 -19.64 9.54
N ASP A 20 17.33 -18.41 9.27
CA ASP A 20 18.17 -17.32 8.77
C ASP A 20 18.93 -16.55 9.88
N GLN A 21 19.14 -17.17 11.05
CA GLN A 21 19.87 -16.59 12.19
C GLN A 21 21.36 -16.26 11.94
N ASN A 22 21.86 -16.41 10.71
CA ASN A 22 23.13 -15.80 10.28
C ASN A 22 22.98 -14.36 9.77
N VAL A 23 21.75 -13.83 9.67
CA VAL A 23 21.45 -12.42 9.36
C VAL A 23 20.87 -11.78 10.62
N LYS A 24 21.75 -11.26 11.46
CA LYS A 24 21.40 -10.38 12.58
C LYS A 24 20.88 -9.06 12.02
N ASN A 25 19.57 -8.84 12.05
CA ASN A 25 18.92 -7.54 12.28
C ASN A 25 17.41 -7.76 12.41
N ASP A 26 16.82 -7.39 13.56
CA ASP A 26 15.37 -7.50 13.79
C ASP A 26 14.55 -6.72 12.74
N ALA A 27 15.13 -5.66 12.14
CA ALA A 27 14.53 -4.89 11.06
C ALA A 27 14.30 -5.69 9.75
N ASP A 28 15.11 -6.70 9.46
CA ASP A 28 14.94 -7.53 8.25
C ASP A 28 13.83 -8.57 8.44
N ASN A 29 13.61 -9.03 9.68
CA ASN A 29 12.48 -9.91 10.01
C ASN A 29 11.15 -9.16 9.95
N ASP A 30 11.11 -7.91 10.42
CA ASP A 30 9.92 -7.06 10.33
C ASP A 30 9.56 -6.77 8.86
N ALA A 31 10.56 -6.50 8.01
CA ALA A 31 10.34 -6.30 6.57
C ALA A 31 9.74 -7.54 5.86
N LEU A 32 10.18 -8.74 6.23
CA LEU A 32 9.63 -9.99 5.68
C LEU A 32 8.19 -10.26 6.15
N ILE A 33 7.87 -9.89 7.40
CA ILE A 33 6.51 -9.99 7.95
C ILE A 33 5.60 -8.97 7.26
N ASP A 34 6.06 -7.73 7.08
CA ASP A 34 5.34 -6.67 6.39
C ASP A 34 5.02 -7.06 4.95
N ASP A 35 5.99 -7.59 4.20
CA ASP A 35 5.79 -8.11 2.86
C ASP A 35 4.78 -9.27 2.84
N PHE A 36 4.79 -10.15 3.85
CA PHE A 36 3.82 -11.25 3.94
C PHE A 36 2.40 -10.78 4.24
N ILE A 37 2.24 -9.76 5.09
CA ILE A 37 0.95 -9.15 5.43
C ILE A 37 0.45 -8.25 4.30
N GLY A 38 1.34 -7.88 3.36
CA GLY A 38 1.05 -7.01 2.23
C GLY A 38 1.12 -5.53 2.58
N VAL A 39 1.83 -5.17 3.65
CA VAL A 39 2.06 -3.78 4.06
C VAL A 39 2.82 -3.06 2.95
N ILE A 40 2.30 -1.92 2.52
CA ILE A 40 2.95 -1.09 1.52
C ILE A 40 4.19 -0.44 2.14
N PRO A 41 5.38 -0.56 1.51
CA PRO A 41 6.60 0.02 2.02
C PRO A 41 6.50 1.53 2.25
N SER A 42 7.08 2.02 3.35
CA SER A 42 7.09 3.45 3.72
C SER A 42 7.63 4.36 2.61
N LYS A 43 8.63 3.89 1.84
CA LYS A 43 9.16 4.59 0.65
C LYS A 43 8.07 4.93 -0.37
N THR A 44 7.09 4.05 -0.57
CA THR A 44 5.98 4.24 -1.50
C THR A 44 5.01 5.27 -0.95
N ILE A 45 4.72 5.21 0.36
CA ILE A 45 3.89 6.19 1.06
C ILE A 45 4.55 7.59 0.98
N ASP A 46 5.86 7.69 1.19
CA ASP A 46 6.58 8.96 1.11
C ASP A 46 6.70 9.50 -0.31
N ALA A 47 6.80 8.62 -1.31
CA ALA A 47 6.73 8.99 -2.72
C ALA A 47 5.35 9.60 -3.07
N PHE A 48 4.27 9.01 -2.54
CA PHE A 48 2.92 9.56 -2.69
C PHE A 48 2.77 10.95 -2.06
N LYS A 49 3.28 11.18 -0.85
CA LYS A 49 3.23 12.50 -0.19
C LYS A 49 3.86 13.61 -1.03
N LYS A 50 4.96 13.28 -1.72
CA LYS A 50 5.75 14.21 -2.54
C LYS A 50 5.35 14.20 -4.02
N LEU A 51 4.31 13.46 -4.39
CA LEU A 51 3.96 13.21 -5.78
C LEU A 51 3.68 14.52 -6.53
N SER A 52 4.21 14.61 -7.75
CA SER A 52 3.96 15.68 -8.70
C SER A 52 3.22 15.14 -9.91
N ILE A 53 2.59 16.03 -10.70
CA ILE A 53 1.82 15.62 -11.89
C ILE A 53 2.70 14.89 -12.92
N MET A 54 3.99 15.21 -12.98
CA MET A 54 4.94 14.60 -13.92
C MET A 54 5.26 13.15 -13.52
N ASP A 55 5.15 12.84 -12.22
CA ASP A 55 5.57 11.55 -11.66
C ASP A 55 4.43 10.55 -11.53
N VAL A 56 3.16 10.97 -11.71
CA VAL A 56 1.97 10.11 -11.52
C VAL A 56 2.07 8.82 -12.32
N LYS A 57 2.41 8.90 -13.61
CA LYS A 57 2.49 7.72 -14.47
C LYS A 57 3.54 6.72 -13.98
N MET A 58 4.71 7.22 -13.58
CA MET A 58 5.80 6.40 -13.07
C MET A 58 5.41 5.75 -11.74
N PHE A 59 4.83 6.53 -10.82
CA PHE A 59 4.33 6.03 -9.55
C PHE A 59 3.30 4.91 -9.73
N VAL A 60 2.30 5.10 -10.61
CA VAL A 60 1.29 4.08 -10.91
C VAL A 60 1.93 2.84 -11.53
N THR A 61 2.83 3.01 -12.49
CA THR A 61 3.52 1.88 -13.14
C THR A 61 4.30 1.06 -12.12
N ASP A 62 5.05 1.73 -11.24
CA ASP A 62 5.82 1.08 -10.18
C ASP A 62 4.90 0.36 -9.18
N PHE A 63 3.80 1.00 -8.79
CA PHE A 63 2.81 0.41 -7.89
C PHE A 63 2.23 -0.90 -8.46
N MET A 64 1.84 -0.89 -9.74
CA MET A 64 1.29 -2.06 -10.42
C MET A 64 2.35 -3.16 -10.60
N ASN A 65 3.58 -2.81 -10.94
CA ASN A 65 4.68 -3.77 -11.09
C ASN A 65 5.03 -4.48 -9.78
N ASN A 66 4.90 -3.78 -8.64
CA ASN A 66 5.08 -4.38 -7.32
C ASN A 66 3.83 -5.12 -6.81
N SER A 67 2.75 -5.17 -7.61
CA SER A 67 1.49 -5.86 -7.26
C SER A 67 0.91 -5.41 -5.92
N PHE A 68 1.08 -4.13 -5.60
CA PHE A 68 0.57 -3.56 -4.36
C PHE A 68 -0.97 -3.52 -4.36
N SER A 69 -1.56 -3.73 -3.18
CA SER A 69 -3.01 -3.63 -3.00
C SER A 69 -3.42 -2.17 -2.83
N LEU A 70 -4.31 -1.67 -3.70
CA LEU A 70 -4.86 -0.33 -3.60
C LEU A 70 -5.65 -0.12 -2.31
N VAL A 71 -6.38 -1.13 -1.85
CA VAL A 71 -7.12 -1.06 -0.57
C VAL A 71 -6.15 -0.93 0.61
N GLN A 72 -5.06 -1.70 0.60
CA GLN A 72 -4.05 -1.62 1.66
C GLN A 72 -3.30 -0.28 1.63
N PHE A 73 -3.02 0.23 0.43
CA PHE A 73 -2.45 1.56 0.26
C PHE A 73 -3.36 2.65 0.84
N ILE A 74 -4.67 2.59 0.55
CA ILE A 74 -5.66 3.51 1.12
C ILE A 74 -5.65 3.45 2.66
N ASN A 75 -5.71 2.25 3.23
CA ASN A 75 -5.65 2.05 4.69
C ASN A 75 -4.40 2.65 5.33
N GLN A 76 -3.28 2.73 4.61
CA GLN A 76 -2.05 3.32 5.15
C GLN A 76 -1.95 4.83 4.93
N ILE A 77 -2.57 5.38 3.88
CA ILE A 77 -2.55 6.82 3.64
C ILE A 77 -3.59 7.58 4.48
N ILE A 78 -4.68 6.94 4.93
CA ILE A 78 -5.67 7.57 5.82
C ILE A 78 -5.10 7.97 7.18
N ASP A 79 -4.01 7.33 7.63
CA ASP A 79 -3.29 7.68 8.85
C ASP A 79 -2.41 8.94 8.67
N LEU A 80 -2.35 9.51 7.47
CA LEU A 80 -1.61 10.73 7.17
C LEU A 80 -2.47 11.97 7.44
N ASP A 81 -1.81 13.11 7.64
CA ASP A 81 -2.46 14.41 7.68
C ASP A 81 -2.87 14.84 6.26
N LEU A 82 -4.07 14.46 5.85
CA LEU A 82 -4.63 14.68 4.53
C LEU A 82 -5.66 15.83 4.52
N PRO A 83 -5.78 16.59 3.41
CA PRO A 83 -6.84 17.58 3.25
C PRO A 83 -8.23 16.95 3.43
N VAL A 84 -9.16 17.66 4.06
CA VAL A 84 -10.51 17.15 4.37
C VAL A 84 -11.26 16.72 3.11
N GLU A 85 -11.09 17.50 2.04
CA GLU A 85 -11.68 17.26 0.73
C GLU A 85 -11.19 15.95 0.09
N PHE A 86 -9.97 15.52 0.43
CA PHE A 86 -9.38 14.31 -0.15
C PHE A 86 -10.01 13.03 0.42
N TYR A 87 -10.58 13.07 1.63
CA TYR A 87 -11.32 11.91 2.18
C TYR A 87 -12.55 11.56 1.34
N GLY A 88 -13.18 12.53 0.67
CA GLY A 88 -14.28 12.26 -0.27
C GLY A 88 -13.81 11.40 -1.44
N VAL A 89 -12.65 11.74 -2.01
CA VAL A 89 -12.02 10.97 -3.10
C VAL A 89 -11.66 9.57 -2.65
N ILE A 90 -11.10 9.42 -1.44
CA ILE A 90 -10.78 8.11 -0.86
C ILE A 90 -12.04 7.24 -0.79
N GLY A 91 -13.16 7.77 -0.29
CA GLY A 91 -14.41 7.02 -0.20
C GLY A 91 -14.93 6.56 -1.56
N GLU A 92 -14.86 7.42 -2.58
CA GLU A 92 -15.23 7.05 -3.96
C GLU A 92 -14.34 5.91 -4.51
N VAL A 93 -13.02 6.00 -4.27
CA VAL A 93 -12.06 4.98 -4.72
C VAL A 93 -12.29 3.65 -4.01
N GLU A 94 -12.54 3.66 -2.70
CA GLU A 94 -12.86 2.46 -1.92
C GLU A 94 -14.14 1.78 -2.42
N GLU A 95 -15.21 2.55 -2.66
CA GLU A 95 -16.46 2.03 -3.22
C GLU A 95 -16.21 1.34 -4.57
N MET A 96 -15.42 1.97 -5.44
CA MET A 96 -15.08 1.40 -6.74
C MET A 96 -14.18 0.15 -6.63
N CYS A 97 -13.28 0.09 -5.65
CA CYS A 97 -12.52 -1.13 -5.36
C CYS A 97 -13.46 -2.30 -5.02
N VAL A 98 -14.47 -2.07 -4.17
CA VAL A 98 -15.46 -3.10 -3.79
C VAL A 98 -16.28 -3.56 -5.00
N ARG A 99 -16.55 -2.67 -5.95
CA ARG A 99 -17.26 -2.98 -7.20
C ARG A 99 -16.39 -3.69 -8.25
N GLY A 100 -15.10 -3.91 -7.99
CA GLY A 100 -14.17 -4.52 -8.93
C GLY A 100 -13.71 -3.54 -10.02
N GLY A 101 -13.61 -2.25 -9.69
CA GLY A 101 -13.05 -1.24 -10.58
C GLY A 101 -11.58 -1.50 -10.91
N ASP A 102 -11.15 -0.99 -12.07
CA ASP A 102 -9.78 -1.15 -12.54
C ASP A 102 -8.79 -0.43 -11.61
N THR A 103 -7.84 -1.19 -11.05
CA THR A 103 -6.92 -0.69 -10.03
C THR A 103 -6.00 0.40 -10.56
N GLU A 104 -5.53 0.27 -11.80
CA GLU A 104 -4.63 1.24 -12.42
C GLU A 104 -5.33 2.58 -12.63
N LEU A 105 -6.55 2.56 -13.18
CA LEU A 105 -7.38 3.74 -13.38
C LEU A 105 -7.76 4.42 -12.06
N LEU A 106 -8.15 3.64 -11.06
CA LEU A 106 -8.50 4.15 -9.73
C LEU A 106 -7.30 4.79 -9.02
N LEU A 107 -6.12 4.18 -9.13
CA LEU A 107 -4.90 4.75 -8.57
C LEU A 107 -4.50 6.05 -9.30
N HIS A 108 -4.65 6.09 -10.62
CA HIS A 108 -4.46 7.31 -11.41
C HIS A 108 -5.37 8.44 -10.96
N PHE A 109 -6.66 8.14 -10.75
CA PHE A 109 -7.64 9.10 -10.24
C PHE A 109 -7.26 9.59 -8.85
N LEU A 110 -7.00 8.67 -7.91
CA LEU A 110 -6.60 9.00 -6.54
C LEU A 110 -5.38 9.93 -6.49
N CYS A 111 -4.33 9.60 -7.25
CA CYS A 111 -3.09 10.37 -7.31
C CYS A 111 -3.31 11.78 -7.90
N SER A 112 -4.10 11.86 -8.98
CA SER A 112 -4.35 13.14 -9.67
C SER A 112 -5.18 14.07 -8.78
N SER A 113 -6.22 13.55 -8.16
CA SER A 113 -7.08 14.29 -7.23
C SER A 113 -6.32 14.78 -6.00
N TYR A 114 -5.41 13.95 -5.44
CA TYR A 114 -4.55 14.37 -4.33
C TYR A 114 -3.69 15.60 -4.69
N ILE A 115 -3.06 15.56 -5.88
CA ILE A 115 -2.23 16.66 -6.37
C ILE A 115 -3.05 17.93 -6.59
N GLU A 116 -4.25 17.79 -7.15
CA GLU A 116 -5.15 18.92 -7.41
C GLU A 116 -5.61 19.58 -6.11
N ILE A 117 -6.07 18.80 -5.14
CA ILE A 117 -6.54 19.30 -3.85
C ILE A 117 -5.40 20.00 -3.09
N ARG A 118 -4.20 19.42 -3.07
CA ARG A 118 -3.02 20.03 -2.43
C ARG A 118 -2.60 21.35 -3.09
N LYS A 119 -2.90 21.58 -4.37
CA LYS A 119 -2.60 22.86 -5.05
C LYS A 119 -3.59 23.97 -4.67
N ASN A 120 -4.80 23.59 -4.27
CA ASN A 120 -5.90 24.51 -3.98
C ASN A 120 -6.11 24.76 -2.48
N SER A 121 -5.35 24.07 -1.62
CA SER A 121 -5.32 24.23 -0.16
C SER A 121 -4.15 25.11 0.26
#